data_AF-A0A3B1IC39-F1
#
_entry.id   AF-A0A3B1IC39-F1
#
_cell.length_a   1.000
_cell.length_b   1.000
_cell.length_c   1.000
_cell.angle_alpha   90.00
_cell.angle_beta   90.00
_cell.angle_gamma   90.00
#
_symmetry.space_group_name_H-M   'P 1'
#
loop_
_entity.id
_entity.type
_entity.pdbx_description
1 polymer ?
#
loop_
_entity_poly.entity_id
_entity_poly.type
_entity_poly.pdbx_seq_one_letter_code
_entity_poly.pdbx_strand_id
1 'polypeptide(L)'
;MNMAEAEGCCGLLYYLGGFTALYYLLKWSWGCWRGFKVYMLSEVWRTDVRKFGQWAVVTGATSGIGRAYALELARRGLDIVLISRSEEKLLQTAKEIESQYRRQTRIIQADFTGGESIYPAIAQQLKGLEIGILVNNVAMNYAEEFAHFLDVPDSEQRITQVINCNILSVTQMTRVILPHMVERGSGLIINLSSEAASKPQPMLALYSATKIFVTYFSRCLHSEYRSRGITVQCVAPFVVSTNMTNNVPVSPLVKSAESFARDALNTVGYSSFTSGCLTHALQNIALSIFFPAWFRHSDFYVRQMEKYAHSIKQKLQEKKTQAHSKEE
;
A
#
# COMPACT_ATOMS: atom_id res chain seq x y z
N MET A 1 -31.08 0.80 52.84
CA MET A 1 -30.51 1.46 51.64
C MET A 1 -31.36 2.70 51.40
N ASN A 2 -30.81 3.89 51.68
CA ASN A 2 -31.58 5.13 51.74
C ASN A 2 -31.91 5.64 50.33
N MET A 3 -33.10 6.20 50.12
CA MET A 3 -33.54 6.76 48.83
C MET A 3 -32.56 7.81 48.26
N ALA A 4 -31.86 8.56 49.11
CA ALA A 4 -30.85 9.54 48.70
C ALA A 4 -29.61 8.91 48.02
N GLU A 5 -29.23 7.67 48.39
CA GLU A 5 -28.13 6.96 47.73
C GLU A 5 -28.54 6.44 46.35
N ALA A 6 -29.83 6.08 46.18
CA ALA A 6 -30.38 5.64 44.91
C ALA A 6 -30.51 6.80 43.90
N GLU A 7 -30.91 8.00 44.34
CA GLU A 7 -30.96 9.20 43.49
C GLU A 7 -29.56 9.67 43.06
N GLY A 8 -28.56 9.61 43.94
CA GLY A 8 -27.17 9.90 43.61
C GLY A 8 -26.58 8.93 42.58
N CYS A 9 -26.88 7.63 42.70
CA CYS A 9 -26.47 6.62 41.72
C CYS A 9 -27.13 6.80 40.35
N CYS A 10 -28.41 7.14 40.29
CA CYS A 10 -29.12 7.42 39.03
C CYS A 10 -28.57 8.66 38.32
N GLY A 11 -28.23 9.72 39.06
CA GLY A 11 -27.57 10.90 38.51
C GLY A 11 -26.20 10.57 37.90
N LEU A 12 -25.38 9.78 38.60
CA LEU A 12 -24.06 9.37 38.11
C LEU A 12 -24.13 8.57 36.81
N LEU A 13 -25.04 7.59 36.73
CA LEU A 13 -25.24 6.78 35.51
C LEU A 13 -25.74 7.62 34.33
N TYR A 14 -26.62 8.59 34.59
CA TYR A 14 -27.09 9.54 33.58
C TYR A 14 -25.93 10.36 33.00
N TYR A 15 -25.11 10.97 33.86
CA TYR A 15 -23.94 11.74 33.39
C TYR A 15 -22.94 10.84 32.67
N LEU A 16 -22.62 9.66 33.20
CA LEU A 16 -21.69 8.72 32.55
C LEU A 16 -22.20 8.30 31.16
N GLY A 17 -23.49 7.99 31.04
CA GLY A 17 -24.14 7.69 29.76
C GLY A 17 -24.08 8.85 28.78
N GLY A 18 -24.40 10.06 29.25
CA GLY A 18 -24.31 11.30 28.46
C GLY A 18 -22.89 11.58 27.95
N PHE A 19 -21.88 11.52 28.84
CA PHE A 19 -20.48 11.68 28.46
C PHE A 19 -20.01 10.62 27.46
N THR A 20 -20.43 9.37 27.65
CA THR A 20 -20.10 8.27 26.73
C THR A 20 -20.70 8.51 25.35
N ALA A 21 -22.00 8.85 25.28
CA ALA A 21 -22.67 9.14 24.02
C ALA A 21 -22.03 10.34 23.29
N LEU A 22 -21.74 11.43 24.02
CA LEU A 22 -21.07 12.61 23.47
C LEU A 22 -19.67 12.26 22.95
N TYR A 23 -18.88 11.48 23.70
CA TYR A 23 -17.55 11.04 23.27
C TYR A 23 -17.61 10.26 21.94
N TYR A 24 -18.53 9.30 21.81
CA TYR A 24 -18.67 8.53 20.57
C TYR A 24 -19.19 9.38 19.41
N LEU A 25 -20.13 10.31 19.66
CA LEU A 25 -20.61 11.26 18.66
C LEU A 25 -19.45 12.12 18.14
N LEU A 26 -18.67 12.75 19.04
CA LEU A 26 -17.53 13.59 18.68
C LEU A 26 -16.47 12.79 17.92
N LYS A 27 -16.16 11.57 18.38
CA LYS A 27 -15.23 10.67 17.71
C LYS A 27 -15.70 10.31 16.30
N TRP A 28 -16.98 10.04 16.12
CA TRP A 28 -17.58 9.72 14.82
C TRP A 28 -17.57 10.93 13.89
N SER A 29 -18.06 12.08 14.36
CA SER A 29 -18.03 13.35 13.61
C SER A 29 -16.61 13.74 13.18
N TRP A 30 -15.63 13.59 14.07
CA TRP A 30 -14.22 13.79 13.73
C TRP A 30 -13.72 12.81 12.67
N GLY A 31 -14.10 11.53 12.77
CA GLY A 31 -13.81 10.52 11.77
C GLY A 31 -14.38 10.87 10.39
N CYS A 32 -15.65 11.25 10.33
CA CYS A 32 -16.33 11.70 9.11
C CYS A 32 -15.65 12.94 8.51
N TRP A 33 -15.35 13.95 9.33
CA TRP A 33 -14.63 15.14 8.89
C TRP A 33 -13.25 14.80 8.33
N ARG A 34 -12.50 13.91 8.99
CA ARG A 34 -11.19 13.46 8.52
C ARG A 34 -11.31 12.71 7.19
N GLY A 35 -12.31 11.84 7.05
CA GLY A 35 -12.60 11.15 5.78
C GLY A 35 -12.95 12.13 4.65
N PHE A 36 -13.82 13.10 4.93
CA PHE A 36 -14.17 14.16 3.99
C PHE A 36 -12.93 14.96 3.55
N LYS A 37 -12.07 15.38 4.48
CA LYS A 37 -10.82 16.04 4.15
C LYS A 37 -9.91 15.19 3.26
N VAL A 38 -9.74 13.91 3.59
CA VAL A 38 -8.79 13.02 2.90
C VAL A 38 -9.27 12.60 1.52
N TYR A 39 -10.58 12.46 1.29
CA TYR A 39 -11.11 11.88 0.04
C TYR A 39 -11.97 12.82 -0.80
N MET A 40 -12.48 13.93 -0.24
CA MET A 40 -13.26 14.93 -0.99
C MET A 40 -12.46 16.20 -1.20
N LEU A 41 -11.89 16.78 -0.13
CA LEU A 41 -11.11 18.02 -0.26
C LEU A 41 -9.81 17.81 -1.03
N SER A 42 -9.17 16.65 -0.89
CA SER A 42 -7.95 16.31 -1.60
C SER A 42 -8.12 16.22 -3.13
N GLU A 43 -9.32 15.92 -3.62
CA GLU A 43 -9.63 15.90 -5.05
C GLU A 43 -9.61 17.30 -5.66
N VAL A 44 -10.03 18.30 -4.86
CA VAL A 44 -10.15 19.70 -5.24
C VAL A 44 -8.82 20.44 -5.00
N TRP A 45 -8.25 20.28 -3.81
CA TRP A 45 -7.03 20.98 -3.37
C TRP A 45 -5.87 20.00 -3.26
N ARG A 46 -5.29 19.66 -4.40
CA ARG A 46 -4.20 18.69 -4.47
C ARG A 46 -2.90 19.31 -3.97
N THR A 47 -2.15 18.56 -3.16
CA THR A 47 -0.77 18.92 -2.84
C THR A 47 0.06 18.91 -4.12
N ASP A 48 0.76 20.02 -4.41
CA ASP A 48 1.77 20.04 -5.46
C ASP A 48 2.95 19.17 -5.05
N VAL A 49 3.09 18.03 -5.73
CA VAL A 49 4.14 17.04 -5.45
C VAL A 49 5.53 17.52 -5.88
N ARG A 50 5.64 18.52 -6.75
CA ARG A 50 6.92 19.08 -7.22
C ARG A 50 7.68 19.81 -6.11
N LYS A 51 6.99 20.24 -5.05
CA LYS A 51 7.63 20.91 -3.89
C LYS A 51 8.61 20.01 -3.12
N PHE A 52 8.53 18.69 -3.32
CA PHE A 52 9.40 17.74 -2.63
C PHE A 52 10.75 17.57 -3.34
N GLY A 53 10.83 17.83 -4.64
CA GLY A 53 12.02 17.77 -5.48
C GLY A 53 11.70 17.43 -6.94
N GLN A 54 12.73 17.40 -7.79
CA GLN A 54 12.59 17.17 -9.24
C GLN A 54 12.27 15.71 -9.61
N TRP A 55 12.93 14.75 -8.95
CA TRP A 55 12.85 13.33 -9.31
C TRP A 55 12.00 12.52 -8.33
N ALA A 56 11.24 11.57 -8.88
CA ALA A 56 10.62 10.49 -8.11
C ALA A 56 11.25 9.14 -8.44
N VAL A 57 11.58 8.36 -7.41
CA VAL A 57 12.00 6.96 -7.55
C VAL A 57 10.81 6.06 -7.30
N VAL A 58 10.53 5.13 -8.21
CA VAL A 58 9.43 4.16 -8.08
C VAL A 58 9.96 2.74 -8.20
N THR A 59 9.75 1.92 -7.17
CA THR A 59 10.11 0.49 -7.21
C THR A 59 8.96 -0.37 -7.73
N GLY A 60 9.27 -1.42 -8.50
CA GLY A 60 8.25 -2.22 -9.19
C GLY A 60 7.48 -1.42 -10.24
N ALA A 61 8.17 -0.52 -10.96
CA ALA A 61 7.54 0.49 -11.82
C ALA A 61 7.06 -0.01 -13.20
N THR A 62 7.14 -1.31 -13.48
CA THR A 62 6.85 -1.87 -14.81
C THR A 62 5.44 -2.41 -14.99
N SER A 63 4.65 -2.53 -13.92
CA SER A 63 3.25 -2.98 -13.99
C SER A 63 2.44 -2.52 -12.78
N GLY A 64 1.11 -2.69 -12.88
CA GLY A 64 0.18 -2.48 -11.77
C GLY A 64 0.30 -1.11 -11.12
N ILE A 65 0.21 -1.08 -9.77
CA ILE A 65 0.21 0.15 -8.97
C ILE A 65 1.50 0.95 -9.19
N GLY A 66 2.67 0.30 -9.22
CA GLY A 66 3.96 0.98 -9.40
C GLY A 66 4.04 1.73 -10.73
N ARG A 67 3.69 1.07 -11.84
CA ARG A 67 3.63 1.73 -13.15
C ARG A 67 2.63 2.89 -13.16
N ALA A 68 1.46 2.70 -12.56
CA ALA A 68 0.45 3.75 -12.46
C ALA A 68 0.94 4.96 -11.65
N TYR A 69 1.66 4.75 -10.54
CA TYR A 69 2.32 5.82 -9.79
C TYR A 69 3.37 6.54 -10.63
N ALA A 70 4.21 5.82 -11.37
CA ALA A 70 5.22 6.41 -12.23
C ALA A 70 4.61 7.33 -13.30
N LEU A 71 3.59 6.86 -14.02
CA LEU A 71 2.87 7.64 -15.03
C LEU A 71 2.17 8.85 -14.41
N GLU A 72 1.50 8.67 -13.26
CA GLU A 72 0.76 9.75 -12.61
C GLU A 72 1.70 10.82 -12.02
N LEU A 73 2.87 10.45 -11.47
CA LEU A 73 3.89 11.39 -11.01
C LEU A 73 4.52 12.15 -12.19
N ALA A 74 4.78 11.48 -13.31
CA ALA A 74 5.24 12.14 -14.53
C ALA A 74 4.21 13.14 -15.06
N ARG A 75 2.92 12.75 -15.07
CA ARG A 75 1.80 13.63 -15.41
C ARG A 75 1.72 14.85 -14.49
N ARG A 76 2.13 14.73 -13.22
CA ARG A 76 2.22 15.82 -12.24
C ARG A 76 3.53 16.62 -12.32
N GLY A 77 4.41 16.32 -13.27
CA GLY A 77 5.55 17.14 -13.64
C GLY A 77 6.90 16.70 -13.09
N LEU A 78 7.00 15.52 -12.45
CA LEU A 78 8.29 14.98 -11.98
C LEU A 78 9.00 14.15 -13.05
N ASP A 79 10.32 14.14 -12.99
CA ASP A 79 11.15 13.17 -13.70
C ASP A 79 11.19 11.84 -12.92
N ILE A 80 11.30 10.70 -13.61
CA ILE A 80 11.04 9.40 -13.00
C ILE A 80 12.23 8.46 -13.10
N VAL A 81 12.71 7.98 -11.94
CA VAL A 81 13.57 6.80 -11.86
C VAL A 81 12.69 5.55 -11.72
N LEU A 82 12.75 4.68 -12.71
CA LEU A 82 12.00 3.42 -12.79
C LEU A 82 12.92 2.27 -12.34
N ILE A 83 12.55 1.57 -11.27
CA ILE A 83 13.30 0.41 -10.78
C ILE A 83 12.44 -0.85 -10.86
N SER A 84 12.91 -1.87 -11.57
CA SER A 84 12.26 -3.18 -11.69
C SER A 84 13.22 -4.23 -12.26
N ARG A 85 12.81 -5.49 -12.30
CA ARG A 85 13.65 -6.60 -12.79
C ARG A 85 13.66 -6.79 -14.31
N SER A 86 12.62 -6.32 -15.01
CA SER A 86 12.45 -6.51 -16.45
C SER A 86 12.87 -5.24 -17.20
N GLU A 87 14.03 -5.29 -17.84
CA GLU A 87 14.60 -4.18 -18.62
C GLU A 87 13.69 -3.76 -19.79
N GLU A 88 13.16 -4.71 -20.55
CA GLU A 88 12.23 -4.45 -21.65
C GLU A 88 11.02 -3.63 -21.20
N LYS A 89 10.37 -4.02 -20.10
CA LYS A 89 9.21 -3.29 -19.56
C LYS A 89 9.58 -1.94 -18.97
N LEU A 90 10.81 -1.80 -18.44
CA LEU A 90 11.34 -0.51 -17.99
C LEU A 90 11.47 0.44 -19.18
N LEU A 91 12.11 0.00 -20.27
CA LEU A 91 12.26 0.77 -21.51
C LEU A 91 10.90 1.18 -22.09
N GLN A 92 9.93 0.27 -22.11
CA GLN A 92 8.59 0.57 -22.60
C GLN A 92 7.90 1.65 -21.76
N THR A 93 7.97 1.54 -20.42
CA THR A 93 7.36 2.52 -19.50
C THR A 93 8.08 3.87 -19.58
N ALA A 94 9.41 3.85 -19.70
CA ALA A 94 10.24 5.04 -19.89
C ALA A 94 9.83 5.82 -21.15
N LYS A 95 9.77 5.12 -22.29
CA LYS A 95 9.39 5.70 -23.58
C LYS A 95 7.99 6.31 -23.56
N GLU A 96 7.05 5.67 -22.89
CA GLU A 96 5.70 6.20 -22.70
C GLU A 96 5.70 7.49 -21.88
N ILE A 97 6.43 7.52 -20.76
CA ILE A 97 6.57 8.73 -19.93
C ILE A 97 7.18 9.89 -20.72
N GLU A 98 8.28 9.61 -21.43
CA GLU A 98 9.01 10.61 -22.21
C GLU A 98 8.16 11.17 -23.35
N SER A 99 7.46 10.31 -24.08
CA SER A 99 6.63 10.71 -25.22
C SER A 99 5.34 11.42 -24.79
N GLN A 100 4.67 10.95 -23.75
CA GLN A 100 3.36 11.48 -23.34
C GLN A 100 3.48 12.72 -22.45
N TYR A 101 4.45 12.75 -21.53
CA TYR A 101 4.55 13.80 -20.51
C TYR A 101 5.78 14.70 -20.67
N ARG A 102 6.68 14.39 -21.63
CA ARG A 102 7.92 15.16 -21.88
C ARG A 102 8.74 15.33 -20.60
N ARG A 103 8.83 14.25 -19.81
CA ARG A 103 9.62 14.16 -18.57
C ARG A 103 10.83 13.26 -18.81
N GLN A 104 11.92 13.49 -18.09
CA GLN A 104 13.10 12.64 -18.15
C GLN A 104 12.85 11.34 -17.40
N THR A 105 13.48 10.27 -17.87
CA THR A 105 13.47 8.99 -17.15
C THR A 105 14.88 8.45 -16.94
N ARG A 106 15.03 7.64 -15.89
CA ARG A 106 16.21 6.82 -15.65
C ARG A 106 15.74 5.42 -15.29
N ILE A 107 16.22 4.41 -15.99
CA ILE A 107 15.90 3.02 -15.67
C ILE A 107 17.02 2.42 -14.82
N ILE A 108 16.64 1.60 -13.84
CA ILE A 108 17.57 0.80 -13.05
C ILE A 108 17.02 -0.62 -13.00
N GLN A 109 17.73 -1.56 -13.61
CA GLN A 109 17.36 -2.97 -13.52
C GLN A 109 17.83 -3.53 -12.17
N ALA A 110 16.90 -4.03 -11.37
CA ALA A 110 17.20 -4.66 -10.09
C ALA A 110 16.15 -5.69 -9.69
N ASP A 111 16.59 -6.83 -9.18
CA ASP A 111 15.72 -7.84 -8.56
C ASP A 111 15.81 -7.78 -7.03
N PHE A 112 14.74 -7.30 -6.40
CA PHE A 112 14.64 -7.14 -4.94
C PHE A 112 14.53 -8.47 -4.17
N THR A 113 14.43 -9.61 -4.85
CA THR A 113 14.43 -10.92 -4.19
C THR A 113 15.84 -11.40 -3.82
N GLY A 114 16.88 -10.86 -4.46
CA GLY A 114 18.28 -11.29 -4.35
C GLY A 114 19.04 -10.82 -3.10
N GLY A 115 18.40 -10.08 -2.19
CA GLY A 115 19.01 -9.62 -0.94
C GLY A 115 19.67 -8.24 -1.05
N GLU A 116 20.75 -8.03 -0.31
CA GLU A 116 21.33 -6.69 -0.06
C GLU A 116 22.32 -6.17 -1.10
N SER A 117 22.87 -7.04 -1.95
CA SER A 117 23.96 -6.71 -2.88
C SER A 117 23.60 -5.65 -3.93
N ILE A 118 22.30 -5.46 -4.23
CA ILE A 118 21.83 -4.52 -5.25
C ILE A 118 21.85 -3.04 -4.80
N TYR A 119 21.75 -2.76 -3.50
CA TYR A 119 21.51 -1.40 -3.02
C TYR A 119 22.68 -0.44 -3.22
N PRO A 120 23.96 -0.84 -3.08
CA PRO A 120 25.09 0.03 -3.41
C PRO A 120 25.10 0.47 -4.88
N ALA A 121 24.77 -0.45 -5.80
CA ALA A 121 24.69 -0.14 -7.23
C ALA A 121 23.51 0.80 -7.55
N ILE A 122 22.35 0.60 -6.91
CA ILE A 122 21.22 1.53 -7.00
C ILE A 122 21.63 2.91 -6.48
N ALA A 123 22.23 3.00 -5.29
CA ALA A 123 22.65 4.26 -4.69
C ALA A 123 23.62 5.04 -5.59
N GLN A 124 24.57 4.34 -6.23
CA GLN A 124 25.50 4.94 -7.18
C GLN A 124 24.78 5.56 -8.39
N GLN A 125 23.78 4.87 -8.95
CA GLN A 125 23.01 5.36 -10.10
C GLN A 125 22.05 6.51 -9.75
N LEU A 126 21.72 6.69 -8.47
CA LEU A 126 20.90 7.79 -7.98
C LEU A 126 21.69 9.08 -7.68
N LYS A 127 23.03 9.02 -7.66
CA LYS A 127 23.87 10.19 -7.37
C LYS A 127 23.59 11.35 -8.35
N GLY A 128 23.61 12.56 -7.81
CA GLY A 128 23.39 13.80 -8.55
C GLY A 128 21.93 14.11 -8.89
N LEU A 129 20.98 13.22 -8.56
CA LEU A 129 19.56 13.49 -8.74
C LEU A 129 18.96 14.12 -7.49
N GLU A 130 18.19 15.19 -7.66
CA GLU A 130 17.37 15.76 -6.59
C GLU A 130 16.11 14.90 -6.38
N ILE A 131 16.25 13.81 -5.64
CA ILE A 131 15.14 12.89 -5.36
C ILE A 131 14.23 13.49 -4.30
N GLY A 132 13.03 13.88 -4.72
CA GLY A 132 11.98 14.42 -3.87
C GLY A 132 10.99 13.38 -3.38
N ILE A 133 10.78 12.32 -4.14
CA ILE A 133 9.76 11.31 -3.84
C ILE A 133 10.35 9.91 -3.96
N LEU A 134 10.08 9.05 -2.98
CA LEU A 134 10.32 7.61 -3.06
C LEU A 134 8.98 6.88 -2.94
N VAL A 135 8.63 6.06 -3.93
CA VAL A 135 7.48 5.15 -3.90
C VAL A 135 8.00 3.72 -3.75
N ASN A 136 8.00 3.22 -2.51
CA ASN A 136 8.29 1.81 -2.21
C ASN A 136 7.05 0.96 -2.50
N ASN A 137 6.92 0.53 -3.75
CA ASN A 137 5.78 -0.25 -4.23
C ASN A 137 6.10 -1.74 -4.43
N VAL A 138 7.35 -2.09 -4.75
CA VAL A 138 7.71 -3.49 -5.04
C VAL A 138 7.27 -4.42 -3.91
N ALA A 139 6.60 -5.51 -4.30
CA ALA A 139 6.17 -6.56 -3.41
C ALA A 139 5.83 -7.82 -4.20
N MET A 140 5.80 -8.95 -3.52
CA MET A 140 5.33 -10.22 -4.07
C MET A 140 4.51 -11.00 -3.03
N ASN A 141 3.63 -11.86 -3.55
CA ASN A 141 3.00 -12.92 -2.76
C ASN A 141 3.98 -14.09 -2.63
N TYR A 142 3.84 -14.85 -1.54
CA TYR A 142 4.62 -16.06 -1.31
C TYR A 142 4.00 -17.30 -1.96
N ALA A 143 2.76 -17.22 -2.42
CA ALA A 143 2.07 -18.24 -3.21
C ALA A 143 1.31 -17.58 -4.39
N GLU A 144 1.00 -18.35 -5.44
CA GLU A 144 0.21 -17.84 -6.59
C GLU A 144 -1.27 -17.65 -6.22
N GLU A 145 -1.78 -18.55 -5.39
CA GLU A 145 -3.11 -18.54 -4.79
C GLU A 145 -3.05 -18.45 -3.26
N PHE A 146 -4.22 -18.36 -2.63
CA PHE A 146 -4.34 -18.59 -1.20
C PHE A 146 -3.96 -20.04 -0.89
N ALA A 147 -2.98 -20.24 0.00
CA ALA A 147 -2.54 -21.56 0.42
C ALA A 147 -2.20 -21.58 1.92
N HIS A 148 -2.36 -22.73 2.58
CA HIS A 148 -1.80 -22.90 3.90
C HIS A 148 -0.29 -22.72 3.85
N PHE A 149 0.30 -22.28 4.97
CA PHE A 149 1.71 -21.92 5.02
C PHE A 149 2.63 -23.08 4.61
N LEU A 150 2.27 -24.32 4.96
CA LEU A 150 3.04 -25.52 4.64
C LEU A 150 2.78 -26.06 3.22
N ASP A 151 1.73 -25.61 2.54
CA ASP A 151 1.35 -26.10 1.20
C ASP A 151 2.04 -25.31 0.07
N VAL A 152 2.86 -24.33 0.43
CA VAL A 152 3.58 -23.50 -0.54
C VAL A 152 4.79 -24.26 -1.08
N PRO A 153 4.87 -24.49 -2.40
CA PRO A 153 6.04 -25.12 -3.01
C PRO A 153 7.31 -24.30 -2.80
N ASP A 154 8.47 -24.99 -2.67
CA ASP A 154 9.80 -24.37 -2.53
C ASP A 154 9.87 -23.31 -1.43
N SER A 155 9.22 -23.60 -0.29
CA SER A 155 8.92 -22.62 0.75
C SER A 155 10.16 -21.94 1.33
N GLU A 156 11.28 -22.64 1.51
CA GLU A 156 12.50 -22.08 2.09
C GLU A 156 13.06 -20.88 1.29
N GLN A 157 13.26 -21.07 -0.02
CA GLN A 157 13.74 -19.99 -0.89
C GLN A 157 12.67 -18.89 -1.01
N ARG A 158 11.41 -19.28 -1.15
CA ARG A 158 10.29 -18.35 -1.33
C ARG A 158 10.09 -17.44 -0.12
N ILE A 159 10.25 -17.95 1.10
CA ILE A 159 10.20 -17.17 2.34
C ILE A 159 11.25 -16.05 2.30
N THR A 160 12.50 -16.41 1.99
CA THR A 160 13.61 -15.44 1.91
C THR A 160 13.37 -14.40 0.83
N GLN A 161 12.92 -14.80 -0.37
CA GLN A 161 12.60 -13.89 -1.46
C GLN A 161 11.50 -12.89 -1.08
N VAL A 162 10.45 -13.34 -0.39
CA VAL A 162 9.33 -12.48 0.04
C VAL A 162 9.78 -11.51 1.13
N ILE A 163 10.61 -11.95 2.07
CA ILE A 163 11.20 -11.06 3.10
C ILE A 163 12.10 -10.02 2.41
N ASN A 164 12.99 -10.42 1.51
CA ASN A 164 13.85 -9.51 0.78
C ASN A 164 13.03 -8.49 -0.03
N CYS A 165 12.05 -8.96 -0.79
CA CYS A 165 11.25 -8.15 -1.68
C CYS A 165 10.29 -7.21 -0.94
N ASN A 166 9.65 -7.65 0.16
CA ASN A 166 8.60 -6.89 0.83
C ASN A 166 9.09 -6.09 2.06
N ILE A 167 10.17 -6.54 2.73
CA ILE A 167 10.70 -5.95 3.97
C ILE A 167 12.04 -5.27 3.73
N LEU A 168 13.03 -5.99 3.18
CA LEU A 168 14.38 -5.43 3.00
C LEU A 168 14.38 -4.28 1.99
N SER A 169 13.60 -4.40 0.90
CA SER A 169 13.51 -3.37 -0.13
C SER A 169 13.06 -2.02 0.41
N VAL A 170 11.98 -1.98 1.22
CA VAL A 170 11.43 -0.73 1.75
C VAL A 170 12.41 -0.06 2.72
N THR A 171 13.13 -0.83 3.54
CA THR A 171 14.08 -0.28 4.51
C THR A 171 15.35 0.21 3.83
N GLN A 172 15.90 -0.57 2.90
CA GLN A 172 17.15 -0.22 2.22
C GLN A 172 16.96 0.94 1.23
N MET A 173 15.90 0.94 0.42
CA MET A 173 15.61 2.06 -0.47
C MET A 173 15.36 3.36 0.31
N THR A 174 14.67 3.27 1.44
CA THR A 174 14.52 4.39 2.37
C THR A 174 15.87 4.85 2.89
N ARG A 175 16.74 3.94 3.35
CA ARG A 175 18.08 4.25 3.87
C ARG A 175 19.00 4.91 2.85
N VAL A 176 18.85 4.56 1.56
CA VAL A 176 19.60 5.15 0.44
C VAL A 176 19.16 6.59 0.17
N ILE A 177 17.86 6.89 0.23
CA ILE A 177 17.31 8.17 -0.25
C ILE A 177 17.07 9.18 0.89
N LEU A 178 16.64 8.71 2.06
CA LEU A 178 16.23 9.57 3.18
C LEU A 178 17.31 10.58 3.62
N PRO A 179 18.62 10.26 3.70
CA PRO A 179 19.64 11.22 4.13
C PRO A 179 19.62 12.53 3.32
N HIS A 180 19.47 12.44 2.00
CA HIS A 180 19.45 13.61 1.11
C HIS A 180 18.16 14.43 1.24
N MET A 181 17.00 13.77 1.42
CA MET A 181 15.74 14.47 1.71
C MET A 181 15.84 15.24 3.01
N VAL A 182 16.46 14.63 4.03
CA VAL A 182 16.64 15.18 5.36
C VAL A 182 17.59 16.37 5.36
N GLU A 183 18.68 16.31 4.60
CA GLU A 183 19.60 17.44 4.38
C GLU A 183 18.89 18.63 3.72
N ARG A 184 18.02 18.37 2.73
CA ARG A 184 17.20 19.41 2.08
C ARG A 184 16.03 19.91 2.93
N GLY A 185 15.65 19.18 3.98
CA GLY A 185 14.47 19.49 4.80
C GLY A 185 13.13 19.31 4.07
N SER A 186 13.11 18.54 2.98
CA SER A 186 11.90 18.31 2.18
C SER A 186 11.98 16.94 1.48
N GLY A 187 10.94 16.13 1.66
CA GLY A 187 10.81 14.86 0.96
C GLY A 187 9.51 14.13 1.25
N LEU A 188 9.13 13.24 0.33
CA LEU A 188 7.96 12.38 0.45
C LEU A 188 8.35 10.92 0.23
N ILE A 189 8.05 10.07 1.21
CA ILE A 189 8.18 8.62 1.10
C ILE A 189 6.78 8.02 1.13
N ILE A 190 6.40 7.29 0.07
CA ILE A 190 5.15 6.56 -0.04
C ILE A 190 5.47 5.07 0.03
N ASN A 191 4.99 4.41 1.08
CA ASN A 191 5.18 2.98 1.28
C ASN A 191 3.86 2.25 1.05
N LEU A 192 3.86 1.30 0.10
CA LEU A 192 2.68 0.52 -0.25
C LEU A 192 2.57 -0.70 0.69
N SER A 193 1.62 -0.60 1.62
CA SER A 193 1.20 -1.71 2.46
C SER A 193 0.05 -2.49 1.78
N SER A 194 -0.91 -3.00 2.55
CA SER A 194 -2.13 -3.69 2.12
C SER A 194 -3.12 -3.69 3.27
N GLU A 195 -4.41 -3.70 2.99
CA GLU A 195 -5.43 -3.91 4.04
C GLU A 195 -5.33 -5.29 4.69
N ALA A 196 -4.69 -6.26 4.04
CA ALA A 196 -4.32 -7.53 4.68
C ALA A 196 -3.38 -7.36 5.89
N ALA A 197 -2.71 -6.21 6.03
CA ALA A 197 -1.92 -5.88 7.22
C ALA A 197 -2.79 -5.59 8.45
N SER A 198 -3.84 -4.78 8.28
CA SER A 198 -4.75 -4.38 9.35
C SER A 198 -5.83 -5.44 9.61
N LYS A 199 -6.11 -6.25 8.58
CA LYS A 199 -7.04 -7.38 8.58
C LYS A 199 -6.26 -8.64 8.20
N PRO A 200 -5.52 -9.26 9.15
CA PRO A 200 -4.78 -10.49 8.87
C PRO A 200 -5.71 -11.53 8.24
N GLN A 201 -5.27 -12.09 7.11
CA GLN A 201 -6.08 -12.99 6.31
C GLN A 201 -5.50 -14.41 6.37
N PRO A 202 -6.30 -15.43 6.74
CA PRO A 202 -5.88 -16.83 6.63
C PRO A 202 -5.36 -17.14 5.23
N MET A 203 -4.35 -18.00 5.15
CA MET A 203 -3.65 -18.37 3.89
C MET A 203 -2.90 -17.22 3.19
N LEU A 204 -2.73 -16.07 3.84
CA LEU A 204 -1.80 -15.00 3.46
C LEU A 204 -0.87 -14.60 4.62
N ALA A 205 -0.50 -15.56 5.48
CA ALA A 205 0.20 -15.29 6.74
C ALA A 205 1.49 -14.47 6.55
N LEU A 206 2.43 -14.96 5.73
CA LEU A 206 3.70 -14.28 5.50
C LEU A 206 3.51 -12.93 4.81
N TYR A 207 2.68 -12.86 3.77
CA TYR A 207 2.37 -11.60 3.08
C TYR A 207 1.79 -10.55 4.04
N SER A 208 0.77 -10.91 4.82
CA SER A 208 0.13 -10.03 5.80
C SER A 208 1.13 -9.53 6.84
N ALA A 209 2.00 -10.42 7.33
CA ALA A 209 3.09 -10.08 8.25
C ALA A 209 4.08 -9.07 7.64
N THR A 210 4.47 -9.25 6.37
CA THR A 210 5.35 -8.27 5.70
C THR A 210 4.67 -6.91 5.52
N LYS A 211 3.35 -6.87 5.27
CA LYS A 211 2.63 -5.62 5.06
C LYS A 211 2.35 -4.87 6.37
N ILE A 212 2.15 -5.55 7.50
CA ILE A 212 2.10 -4.87 8.81
C ILE A 212 3.46 -4.32 9.22
N PHE A 213 4.57 -5.00 8.89
CA PHE A 213 5.91 -4.43 9.03
C PHE A 213 6.01 -3.08 8.30
N VAL A 214 5.62 -3.02 7.01
CA VAL A 214 5.63 -1.77 6.23
C VAL A 214 4.78 -0.68 6.89
N THR A 215 3.62 -1.05 7.44
CA THR A 215 2.73 -0.10 8.13
C THR A 215 3.39 0.50 9.36
N TYR A 216 3.97 -0.32 10.24
CA TYR A 216 4.62 0.17 11.45
C TYR A 216 5.90 0.92 11.14
N PHE A 217 6.74 0.40 10.23
CA PHE A 217 7.93 1.10 9.76
C PHE A 217 7.61 2.52 9.28
N SER A 218 6.56 2.66 8.45
CA SER A 218 6.14 3.97 7.91
C SER A 218 5.67 4.94 9.00
N ARG A 219 4.92 4.45 9.99
CA ARG A 219 4.37 5.29 11.08
C ARG A 219 5.46 5.77 12.03
N CYS A 220 6.40 4.90 12.38
CA CYS A 220 7.58 5.27 13.18
C CYS A 220 8.41 6.30 12.43
N LEU A 221 8.77 6.01 11.17
CA LEU A 221 9.59 6.89 10.36
C LEU A 221 8.94 8.27 10.12
N HIS A 222 7.62 8.32 9.90
CA HIS A 222 6.93 9.61 9.81
C HIS A 222 7.08 10.42 11.11
N SER A 223 6.94 9.77 12.26
CA SER A 223 7.01 10.44 13.57
C SER A 223 8.43 10.95 13.86
N GLU A 224 9.45 10.20 13.47
CA GLU A 224 10.87 10.55 13.62
C GLU A 224 11.28 11.75 12.75
N TYR A 225 10.80 11.82 11.50
CA TYR A 225 11.31 12.78 10.51
C TYR A 225 10.33 13.89 10.11
N ARG A 226 9.07 13.89 10.59
CA ARG A 226 8.10 14.96 10.23
C ARG A 226 8.59 16.36 10.60
N SER A 227 9.27 16.51 11.74
CA SER A 227 9.82 17.80 12.20
C SER A 227 10.99 18.26 11.34
N ARG A 228 11.58 17.36 10.55
CA ARG A 228 12.64 17.62 9.58
C ARG A 228 12.10 17.81 8.15
N GLY A 229 10.79 18.05 8.02
CA GLY A 229 10.14 18.30 6.72
C GLY A 229 9.88 17.05 5.87
N ILE A 230 10.05 15.84 6.43
CA ILE A 230 9.83 14.58 5.71
C ILE A 230 8.42 14.07 5.96
N THR A 231 7.66 13.92 4.88
CA THR A 231 6.36 13.23 4.93
C THR A 231 6.57 11.76 4.60
N VAL A 232 6.13 10.86 5.47
CA VAL A 232 6.09 9.43 5.18
C VAL A 232 4.62 9.02 5.21
N GLN A 233 4.12 8.54 4.08
CA GLN A 233 2.75 8.10 3.91
C GLN A 233 2.72 6.59 3.68
N CYS A 234 1.95 5.89 4.50
CA CYS A 234 1.59 4.50 4.29
C CYS A 234 0.26 4.41 3.55
N VAL A 235 0.26 3.72 2.41
CA VAL A 235 -0.95 3.49 1.62
C VAL A 235 -1.29 2.00 1.68
N ALA A 236 -2.47 1.67 2.21
CA ALA A 236 -2.93 0.29 2.40
C ALA A 236 -4.15 0.01 1.50
N PRO A 237 -3.97 -0.46 0.26
CA PRO A 237 -5.09 -0.73 -0.63
C PRO A 237 -5.84 -2.03 -0.30
N PHE A 238 -7.10 -2.09 -0.73
CA PHE A 238 -7.81 -3.33 -1.06
C PHE A 238 -7.46 -3.79 -2.48
N VAL A 239 -8.29 -4.62 -3.10
CA VAL A 239 -8.05 -5.17 -4.44
C VAL A 239 -7.97 -4.04 -5.47
N VAL A 240 -6.86 -4.02 -6.19
CA VAL A 240 -6.61 -3.20 -7.38
C VAL A 240 -6.30 -4.17 -8.52
N SER A 241 -6.93 -3.96 -9.69
CA SER A 241 -6.71 -4.80 -10.87
C SER A 241 -5.26 -4.71 -11.33
N THR A 242 -4.47 -5.73 -11.01
CA THR A 242 -3.05 -5.84 -11.40
C THR A 242 -2.70 -7.30 -11.70
N ASN A 243 -1.51 -7.54 -12.24
CA ASN A 243 -0.98 -8.90 -12.42
C ASN A 243 -0.93 -9.69 -11.11
N MET A 244 -0.65 -9.04 -9.96
CA MET A 244 -0.60 -9.70 -8.65
C MET A 244 -1.98 -10.24 -8.22
N THR A 245 -3.06 -9.60 -8.69
CA THR A 245 -4.43 -10.04 -8.44
C THR A 245 -5.02 -10.77 -9.63
N ASN A 246 -4.19 -11.31 -10.54
CA ASN A 246 -4.63 -11.99 -11.76
C ASN A 246 -5.58 -11.16 -12.64
N ASN A 247 -5.41 -9.83 -12.64
CA ASN A 247 -6.22 -8.87 -13.39
C ASN A 247 -7.73 -9.04 -13.17
N VAL A 248 -8.15 -9.18 -11.89
CA VAL A 248 -9.57 -9.16 -11.51
C VAL A 248 -10.26 -7.95 -12.17
N PRO A 249 -11.40 -8.13 -12.86
CA PRO A 249 -12.09 -7.05 -13.53
C PRO A 249 -12.41 -5.86 -12.63
N VAL A 250 -12.26 -4.65 -13.18
CA VAL A 250 -12.64 -3.40 -12.51
C VAL A 250 -14.14 -3.42 -12.20
N SER A 251 -14.49 -3.01 -10.99
CA SER A 251 -15.86 -2.96 -10.48
C SER A 251 -15.98 -1.86 -9.42
N PRO A 252 -17.18 -1.57 -8.88
CA PRO A 252 -17.31 -0.59 -7.81
C PRO A 252 -16.46 -0.87 -6.57
N LEU A 253 -16.02 -2.12 -6.35
CA LEU A 253 -15.14 -2.52 -5.23
C LEU A 253 -13.68 -2.71 -5.65
N VAL A 254 -13.40 -2.86 -6.95
CA VAL A 254 -12.06 -3.12 -7.52
C VAL A 254 -11.66 -1.97 -8.42
N LYS A 255 -10.65 -1.20 -8.01
CA LYS A 255 -10.12 -0.07 -8.79
C LYS A 255 -9.15 -0.55 -9.88
N SER A 256 -9.05 0.21 -10.97
CA SER A 256 -7.89 0.08 -11.88
C SER A 256 -6.63 0.64 -11.21
N ALA A 257 -5.45 0.25 -11.67
CA ALA A 257 -4.20 0.76 -11.13
C ALA A 257 -4.06 2.28 -11.33
N GLU A 258 -4.47 2.80 -12.48
CA GLU A 258 -4.39 4.22 -12.87
C GLU A 258 -5.30 5.09 -12.00
N SER A 259 -6.56 4.67 -11.84
CA SER A 259 -7.51 5.39 -10.99
C SER A 259 -7.09 5.32 -9.52
N PHE A 260 -6.57 4.18 -9.07
CA PHE A 260 -6.06 4.05 -7.71
C PHE A 260 -4.86 4.96 -7.44
N ALA A 261 -3.84 4.98 -8.31
CA ALA A 261 -2.63 5.79 -8.12
C ALA A 261 -2.95 7.30 -8.09
N ARG A 262 -3.88 7.75 -8.95
CA ARG A 262 -4.37 9.13 -8.97
C ARG A 262 -5.01 9.53 -7.65
N ASP A 263 -5.99 8.76 -7.19
CA ASP A 263 -6.71 9.03 -5.94
C ASP A 263 -5.74 8.97 -4.74
N ALA A 264 -4.84 7.98 -4.72
CA ALA A 264 -3.88 7.81 -3.65
C ALA A 264 -2.91 9.00 -3.55
N LEU A 265 -2.40 9.48 -4.67
CA LEU A 265 -1.55 10.68 -4.70
C LEU A 265 -2.31 11.95 -4.30
N ASN A 266 -3.63 12.03 -4.49
CA ASN A 266 -4.41 13.17 -3.99
C ASN A 266 -4.40 13.22 -2.46
N THR A 267 -4.37 12.08 -1.79
CA THR A 267 -4.36 12.03 -0.31
C THR A 267 -3.04 12.52 0.32
N VAL A 268 -1.99 12.75 -0.46
CA VAL A 268 -0.70 13.27 0.03
C VAL A 268 -0.89 14.61 0.74
N GLY A 269 -0.34 14.73 1.94
CA GLY A 269 -0.48 15.92 2.80
C GLY A 269 -1.75 15.94 3.65
N TYR A 270 -2.73 15.06 3.37
CA TYR A 270 -3.98 14.97 4.14
C TYR A 270 -3.96 13.86 5.19
N SER A 271 -3.23 12.77 4.94
CA SER A 271 -3.05 11.68 5.90
C SER A 271 -1.71 10.98 5.72
N SER A 272 -1.10 10.56 6.82
CA SER A 272 0.08 9.68 6.82
C SER A 272 -0.27 8.19 6.74
N PHE A 273 -1.54 7.82 6.93
CA PHE A 273 -2.05 6.46 6.70
C PHE A 273 -3.42 6.52 5.99
N THR A 274 -3.56 5.83 4.86
CA THR A 274 -4.75 5.92 4.01
C THR A 274 -4.97 4.63 3.25
N SER A 275 -6.23 4.32 2.92
CA SER A 275 -6.54 3.23 1.99
C SER A 275 -6.35 3.61 0.51
N GLY A 276 -5.82 4.81 0.24
CA GLY A 276 -5.51 5.33 -1.10
C GLY A 276 -6.73 5.89 -1.84
N CYS A 277 -7.92 5.31 -1.69
CA CYS A 277 -9.14 5.86 -2.29
C CYS A 277 -10.37 5.70 -1.40
N LEU A 278 -11.43 6.46 -1.69
CA LEU A 278 -12.67 6.45 -0.90
C LEU A 278 -13.32 5.05 -0.87
N THR A 279 -13.38 4.39 -2.02
CA THR A 279 -13.95 3.04 -2.15
C THR A 279 -13.28 2.04 -1.21
N HIS A 280 -11.95 2.10 -1.09
CA HIS A 280 -11.19 1.21 -0.21
C HIS A 280 -11.38 1.60 1.27
N ALA A 281 -11.46 2.90 1.58
CA ALA A 281 -11.78 3.34 2.94
C ALA A 281 -13.17 2.90 3.41
N LEU A 282 -14.18 2.95 2.53
CA LEU A 282 -15.53 2.46 2.82
C LEU A 282 -15.53 0.93 3.03
N GLN A 283 -14.79 0.18 2.21
CA GLN A 283 -14.60 -1.26 2.42
C GLN A 283 -13.94 -1.56 3.77
N ASN A 284 -12.93 -0.79 4.18
CA ASN A 284 -12.30 -0.96 5.49
C ASN A 284 -13.31 -0.78 6.64
N ILE A 285 -14.14 0.26 6.56
CA ILE A 285 -15.19 0.53 7.54
C ILE A 285 -16.20 -0.61 7.57
N ALA A 286 -16.72 -1.02 6.40
CA ALA A 286 -17.68 -2.12 6.29
C ALA A 286 -17.12 -3.43 6.86
N LEU A 287 -15.90 -3.81 6.49
CA LEU A 287 -15.24 -5.01 7.02
C LEU A 287 -15.00 -4.92 8.52
N SER A 288 -14.70 -3.74 9.05
CA SER A 288 -14.53 -3.55 10.50
C SER A 288 -15.82 -3.74 11.29
N ILE A 289 -16.96 -3.33 10.73
CA ILE A 289 -18.27 -3.41 11.37
C ILE A 289 -18.88 -4.80 11.22
N PHE A 290 -18.93 -5.33 10.01
CA PHE A 290 -19.66 -6.55 9.69
C PHE A 290 -18.81 -7.82 9.81
N PHE A 291 -17.49 -7.71 9.74
CA PHE A 291 -16.57 -8.85 9.76
C PHE A 291 -15.45 -8.64 10.80
N PRO A 292 -15.82 -8.62 12.10
CA PRO A 292 -14.86 -8.42 13.19
C PRO A 292 -13.79 -9.51 13.19
N ALA A 293 -12.66 -9.23 13.85
CA ALA A 293 -11.49 -10.12 13.85
C ALA A 293 -11.83 -11.54 14.34
N TRP A 294 -12.59 -11.68 15.43
CA TRP A 294 -12.98 -12.99 15.95
C TRP A 294 -13.76 -13.82 14.91
N PHE A 295 -14.58 -13.19 14.07
CA PHE A 295 -15.32 -13.87 13.02
C PHE A 295 -14.40 -14.29 11.86
N ARG A 296 -13.52 -13.38 11.40
CA ARG A 296 -12.55 -13.67 10.32
C ARG A 296 -11.51 -14.73 10.70
N HIS A 297 -11.34 -15.00 11.99
CA HIS A 297 -10.48 -16.08 12.51
C HIS A 297 -11.27 -17.27 13.06
N SER A 298 -12.60 -17.30 12.90
CA SER A 298 -13.42 -18.45 13.26
C SER A 298 -13.19 -19.62 12.30
N ASP A 299 -13.30 -20.85 12.80
CA ASP A 299 -13.20 -22.06 11.97
C ASP A 299 -14.16 -22.04 10.78
N PHE A 300 -15.35 -21.47 10.97
CA PHE A 300 -16.33 -21.31 9.89
C PHE A 300 -15.76 -20.48 8.74
N TYR A 301 -15.25 -19.27 9.04
CA TYR A 301 -14.71 -18.38 8.01
C TYR A 301 -13.46 -18.97 7.34
N VAL A 302 -12.57 -19.58 8.11
CA VAL A 302 -11.36 -20.24 7.60
C VAL A 302 -11.73 -21.35 6.61
N ARG A 303 -12.70 -22.21 6.94
CA ARG A 303 -13.20 -23.25 6.01
C ARG A 303 -13.82 -22.68 4.73
N GLN A 304 -14.51 -21.55 4.81
CA GLN A 304 -15.03 -20.90 3.60
C GLN A 304 -13.90 -20.35 2.73
N MET A 305 -12.87 -19.77 3.36
CA MET A 305 -11.68 -19.32 2.67
C MET A 305 -10.92 -20.46 1.99
N GLU A 306 -10.77 -21.62 2.66
CA GLU A 306 -10.14 -22.82 2.08
C GLU A 306 -10.89 -23.30 0.82
N LYS A 307 -12.22 -23.34 0.85
CA LYS A 307 -13.04 -23.67 -0.32
C LYS A 307 -12.82 -22.67 -1.46
N TYR A 308 -12.76 -21.38 -1.13
CA TYR A 308 -12.48 -20.34 -2.10
C TYR A 308 -11.07 -20.49 -2.72
N ALA A 309 -10.07 -20.76 -1.89
CA ALA A 309 -8.70 -21.03 -2.31
C ALA A 309 -8.63 -22.19 -3.31
N HIS A 310 -9.27 -23.31 -3.01
CA HIS A 310 -9.36 -24.45 -3.92
C HIS A 310 -10.03 -24.10 -5.26
N SER A 311 -11.13 -23.34 -5.23
CA SER A 311 -11.81 -22.90 -6.47
C SER A 311 -10.92 -22.01 -7.33
N ILE A 312 -10.15 -21.10 -6.72
CA ILE A 312 -9.21 -20.24 -7.45
C ILE A 312 -8.07 -21.07 -8.03
N LYS A 313 -7.51 -22.00 -7.26
CA LYS A 313 -6.45 -22.91 -7.72
C LYS A 313 -6.86 -23.68 -8.98
N GLN A 314 -8.08 -24.24 -8.98
CA GLN A 314 -8.63 -24.96 -10.15
C GLN A 314 -8.74 -24.04 -11.37
N LYS A 315 -9.33 -22.84 -11.21
CA LYS A 315 -9.46 -21.86 -12.31
C LYS A 315 -8.11 -21.43 -12.88
N LEU A 316 -7.08 -21.31 -12.04
CA LEU A 316 -5.73 -20.97 -12.47
C LEU A 316 -5.09 -22.12 -13.24
N GLN A 317 -5.26 -23.37 -12.80
CA GLN A 317 -4.79 -24.54 -13.51
C GLN A 317 -5.45 -24.68 -14.89
N GLU A 318 -6.78 -24.53 -14.97
CA GLU A 318 -7.53 -24.54 -16.23
C GLU A 318 -7.03 -23.47 -17.22
N LYS A 319 -6.80 -22.24 -16.74
CA LYS A 319 -6.24 -21.16 -17.56
C LYS A 319 -4.84 -21.49 -18.09
N LYS A 320 -3.98 -22.11 -17.27
CA LYS A 320 -2.63 -22.52 -17.69
C LYS A 320 -2.71 -23.59 -18.77
N THR A 321 -3.56 -24.60 -18.61
CA THR A 321 -3.79 -25.65 -19.62
C THR A 321 -4.31 -25.07 -20.94
N GLN A 322 -5.27 -24.15 -20.89
CA GLN A 322 -5.82 -23.48 -22.08
C GLN A 322 -4.82 -22.55 -22.79
N ALA A 323 -3.89 -21.95 -22.05
CA ALA A 323 -2.83 -21.15 -22.64
C ALA A 323 -1.82 -22.04 -23.39
N HIS A 324 -1.44 -23.16 -22.79
CA HIS A 324 -0.51 -24.11 -23.41
C HIS A 324 -1.08 -24.74 -24.68
N SER A 325 -2.36 -25.11 -24.68
CA SER A 325 -3.05 -25.66 -25.87
C SER A 325 -3.27 -24.65 -27.01
N LYS A 326 -2.98 -23.36 -26.81
CA LYS A 326 -3.05 -22.32 -27.85
C LYS A 326 -1.67 -21.97 -28.43
N GLU A 327 -0.61 -22.44 -27.80
CA GLU A 327 0.78 -22.27 -28.24
C GLU A 327 1.29 -23.49 -29.03
N GLU A 328 0.58 -24.62 -28.97
CA GLU A 328 0.71 -25.81 -29.84
C GLU A 328 -0.15 -25.70 -31.10
#